data_AF-G2Y3Q9-F1
#
_entry.id   AF-G2Y3Q9-F1
#
_cell.length_a   1.000
_cell.length_b   1.000
_cell.length_c   1.000
_cell.angle_alpha   90.00
_cell.angle_beta   90.00
_cell.angle_gamma   90.00
#
_symmetry.space_group_name_H-M   'P 1'
#
loop_
_entity.id
_entity.type
_entity.pdbx_description
1 polymer ?
#
loop_
_entity_poly.entity_id
_entity_poly.type
_entity_poly.pdbx_seq_one_letter_code
_entity_poly.pdbx_strand_id
1 'polypeptide(L)'
;MKTLPFYKVCKLLDELEGLICRFPPLLPKILKEKVSDAWIRWFKLHRDTLDAMYKDDPSVLFTLKPEVLDDRDYDVHKVTFERFLARYFYMTVEQRATFKEFEEGDGTLIPVWNLKAGRDDLVRNDIGYRVQCIMKYIGRDTNQETVFEHMKVTVQEIEDTLITIAAQNEGSSATIKSLADPNDKDTWDRLGLIYSRLQSSQGKWLTRVIHKDFGFQVPVDILVTAVHTSFPRDLEVKAKFDVKNLVPIRRRGDTGIIMPSVIQPRRLFTKDQGTQTMPVSFVARSTKSLKLISPPSTRQSRPLVLSNSSVSSLNVMKSLPQQMLPITSKNVEIPQTTPNRPTHRSRRMSLEQLRSLQKVNSSEPLTETIFTGTGQCKQTTNCAFHNAIFILSPCISSHLWLTDLLKSHGATYITSLLPLTRKVLPKRCPKTGKRVRKIALVEHGRIDQTIAFMKQIGALQLTRSNGKRDWIEACDWRLLEKIAGLEKGNENIQAGIWERHRLGTV
;
A
#
# COMPACT_ATOMS: atom_id res chain seq x y z
N MET A 1 -0.46 22.37 -15.47
CA MET A 1 -0.20 22.49 -14.02
C MET A 1 0.98 21.61 -13.67
N LYS A 2 2.03 22.10 -13.00
CA LYS A 2 3.15 21.23 -12.61
C LYS A 2 2.76 20.36 -11.43
N THR A 3 3.27 19.13 -11.42
CA THR A 3 3.11 18.16 -10.33
C THR A 3 4.48 17.83 -9.74
N LEU A 4 4.51 17.37 -8.48
CA LEU A 4 5.74 16.99 -7.81
C LEU A 4 5.85 15.45 -7.76
N PRO A 5 6.87 14.85 -8.41
CA PRO A 5 7.13 13.43 -8.28
C PRO A 5 7.34 12.99 -6.83
N PHE A 6 6.66 11.91 -6.43
CA PHE A 6 6.69 11.40 -5.05
C PHE A 6 8.09 11.00 -4.60
N TYR A 7 8.89 10.41 -5.49
CA TYR A 7 10.26 10.00 -5.16
C TYR A 7 11.15 11.16 -4.68
N LYS A 8 10.86 12.41 -5.08
CA LYS A 8 11.57 13.60 -4.60
C LYS A 8 11.27 13.86 -3.13
N VAL A 9 10.03 13.66 -2.68
CA VAL A 9 9.65 13.72 -1.27
C VAL A 9 10.29 12.55 -0.50
N CYS A 10 10.24 11.33 -1.05
CA CYS A 10 10.89 10.17 -0.43
C CYS A 10 12.39 10.37 -0.19
N LYS A 11 13.11 11.06 -1.10
CA LYS A 11 14.52 11.40 -0.90
C LYS A 11 14.75 12.29 0.32
N LEU A 12 13.89 13.28 0.54
CA LEU A 12 13.94 14.09 1.76
C LEU A 12 13.68 13.23 3.00
N LEU A 13 12.65 12.39 2.95
CA LEU A 13 12.30 11.52 4.08
C LEU A 13 13.41 10.50 4.40
N ASP A 14 14.06 9.91 3.40
CA ASP A 14 15.23 9.04 3.57
C ASP A 14 16.41 9.79 4.21
N GLU A 15 16.68 11.05 3.78
CA GLU A 15 17.73 11.88 4.39
C GLU A 15 17.42 12.24 5.84
N LEU A 16 16.16 12.58 6.15
CA LEU A 16 15.71 12.90 7.50
C LEU A 16 15.78 11.68 8.42
N GLU A 17 15.29 10.51 7.97
CA GLU A 17 15.40 9.26 8.71
C GLU A 17 16.88 8.93 8.99
N GLY A 18 17.75 9.04 7.99
CA GLY A 18 19.18 8.79 8.15
C GLY A 18 19.91 9.78 9.08
N LEU A 19 19.35 10.97 9.33
CA LEU A 19 19.87 11.93 10.31
C LEU A 19 19.32 11.68 11.72
N ILE A 20 18.01 11.42 11.82
CA ILE A 20 17.28 11.31 13.09
C ILE A 20 17.49 9.94 13.73
N CYS A 21 17.48 8.88 12.93
CA CYS A 21 17.64 7.48 13.38
C CYS A 21 19.10 7.00 13.30
N ARG A 22 20.05 7.92 13.08
CA ARG A 22 21.47 7.60 12.99
C ARG A 22 22.00 6.97 14.29
N PHE A 23 22.88 5.98 14.14
CA PHE A 23 23.72 5.51 15.24
C PHE A 23 25.22 5.76 14.94
N PRO A 24 26.00 6.29 15.91
CA PRO A 24 25.54 6.94 17.15
C PRO A 24 24.73 8.21 16.87
N PRO A 25 23.82 8.63 17.79
CA PRO A 25 22.98 9.80 17.60
C PRO A 25 23.82 11.08 17.52
N LEU A 26 23.35 12.04 16.71
CA LEU A 26 23.97 13.36 16.63
C LEU A 26 23.64 14.18 17.88
N LEU A 27 24.57 15.06 18.28
CA LEU A 27 24.29 16.06 19.32
C LEU A 27 23.07 16.91 18.91
N PRO A 28 22.15 17.25 19.84
CA PRO A 28 20.89 17.93 19.49
C PRO A 28 21.05 19.19 18.65
N LYS A 29 22.08 20.00 18.93
CA LYS A 29 22.38 21.22 18.17
C LYS A 29 22.74 20.90 16.71
N ILE A 30 23.67 19.96 16.51
CA ILE A 30 24.12 19.52 15.18
C ILE A 30 22.97 18.85 14.43
N LEU A 31 22.14 18.06 15.11
CA LEU A 31 20.97 17.43 14.51
C LEU A 31 20.00 18.49 13.98
N LYS A 32 19.65 19.49 14.79
CA LYS A 32 18.74 20.58 14.39
C LYS A 32 19.26 21.36 13.18
N GLU A 33 20.57 21.66 13.16
CA GLU A 33 21.23 22.33 12.03
C GLU A 33 21.16 21.47 10.77
N LYS A 34 21.63 20.21 10.82
CA LYS A 34 21.65 19.32 9.65
C LYS A 34 20.27 19.03 9.08
N VAL A 35 19.28 18.85 9.96
CA VAL A 35 17.89 18.66 9.58
C VAL A 35 17.35 19.91 8.89
N SER A 36 17.61 21.10 9.43
CA SER A 36 17.20 22.36 8.79
C SER A 36 17.87 22.55 7.44
N ASP A 37 19.16 22.20 7.32
CA ASP A 37 19.88 22.27 6.06
C ASP A 37 19.27 21.34 5.00
N ALA A 38 18.92 20.10 5.37
CA ALA A 38 18.29 19.13 4.47
C ALA A 38 16.96 19.66 3.92
N TRP A 39 16.12 20.20 4.81
CA TRP A 39 14.87 20.87 4.45
C TRP A 39 15.07 22.03 3.48
N ILE A 40 15.98 22.95 3.82
CA ILE A 40 16.20 24.17 3.03
C ILE A 40 16.81 23.82 1.67
N ARG A 41 17.76 22.88 1.62
CA ARG A 41 18.32 22.37 0.35
C ARG A 41 17.22 21.78 -0.53
N TRP A 42 16.33 20.96 0.03
CA TRP A 42 15.23 20.36 -0.71
C TRP A 42 14.26 21.40 -1.26
N PHE A 43 13.86 22.39 -0.45
CA PHE A 43 13.00 23.48 -0.90
C PHE A 43 13.66 24.30 -2.02
N LYS A 44 14.94 24.65 -1.88
CA LYS A 44 15.69 25.37 -2.93
C LYS A 44 15.75 24.55 -4.23
N LEU A 45 16.01 23.26 -4.15
CA LEU A 45 16.10 22.36 -5.31
C LEU A 45 14.78 22.18 -6.05
N HIS A 46 13.65 22.32 -5.36
CA HIS A 46 12.32 22.07 -5.93
C HIS A 46 11.44 23.31 -6.01
N ARG A 47 12.00 24.50 -5.74
CA ARG A 47 11.30 25.79 -5.74
C ARG A 47 10.50 26.02 -7.02
N ASP A 48 11.11 25.90 -8.20
CA ASP A 48 10.43 26.15 -9.48
C ASP A 48 9.29 25.18 -9.78
N THR A 49 9.27 24.03 -9.10
CA THR A 49 8.14 23.08 -9.19
C THR A 49 7.05 23.47 -8.22
N LEU A 50 7.42 23.78 -6.96
CA LEU A 50 6.50 24.19 -5.92
C LEU A 50 5.80 25.52 -6.26
N ASP A 51 6.53 26.51 -6.74
CA ASP A 51 6.01 27.82 -7.15
C ASP A 51 5.07 27.72 -8.37
N ALA A 52 5.20 26.65 -9.17
CA ALA A 52 4.39 26.40 -10.37
C ALA A 52 3.26 25.36 -10.15
N MET A 53 3.12 24.83 -8.93
CA MET A 53 1.96 24.02 -8.54
C MET A 53 0.71 24.90 -8.39
N TYR A 54 -0.46 24.29 -8.12
CA TYR A 54 -1.62 25.10 -7.70
C TYR A 54 -1.20 26.00 -6.55
N LYS A 55 -1.70 27.23 -6.55
CA LYS A 55 -1.65 28.02 -5.34
C LYS A 55 -2.42 27.27 -4.24
N ASP A 56 -1.79 27.11 -3.09
CA ASP A 56 -2.37 26.46 -1.91
C ASP A 56 -2.68 24.96 -2.10
N ASP A 57 -2.00 24.26 -3.03
CA ASP A 57 -2.06 22.80 -3.13
C ASP A 57 -1.50 22.14 -1.86
N PRO A 58 -2.32 21.39 -1.08
CA PRO A 58 -1.86 20.87 0.19
C PRO A 58 -1.16 19.51 0.07
N SER A 59 -1.12 18.89 -1.12
CA SER A 59 -0.69 17.49 -1.29
C SER A 59 0.74 17.24 -0.79
N VAL A 60 1.65 18.19 -0.98
CA VAL A 60 3.03 18.07 -0.48
C VAL A 60 3.07 18.07 1.04
N LEU A 61 2.34 19.01 1.67
CA LEU A 61 2.33 19.14 3.13
C LEU A 61 1.60 17.97 3.79
N PHE A 62 0.49 17.51 3.22
CA PHE A 62 -0.21 16.31 3.67
C PHE A 62 0.64 15.05 3.56
N THR A 63 1.47 14.94 2.51
CA THR A 63 2.45 13.85 2.39
C THR A 63 3.56 13.96 3.43
N LEU A 64 4.03 15.17 3.76
CA LEU A 64 5.11 15.39 4.73
C LEU A 64 4.64 15.37 6.20
N LYS A 65 3.33 15.52 6.42
CA LYS A 65 2.69 15.63 7.74
C LYS A 65 1.41 14.80 7.85
N PRO A 66 1.47 13.50 7.57
CA PRO A 66 0.29 12.65 7.60
C PRO A 66 -0.30 12.49 9.01
N GLU A 67 0.50 12.67 10.07
CA GLU A 67 0.07 12.56 11.47
C GLU A 67 -0.95 13.65 11.88
N VAL A 68 -1.02 14.75 11.14
CA VAL A 68 -1.94 15.87 11.40
C VAL A 68 -3.33 15.61 10.78
N LEU A 69 -3.45 14.64 9.89
CA LEU A 69 -4.66 14.34 9.12
C LEU A 69 -5.61 13.42 9.89
N ASP A 70 -6.03 13.80 11.09
CA ASP A 70 -6.96 13.02 11.92
C ASP A 70 -8.40 12.97 11.37
N ASP A 71 -8.71 13.84 10.41
CA ASP A 71 -10.01 13.99 9.74
C ASP A 71 -10.33 12.91 8.69
N ARG A 72 -9.35 12.08 8.34
CA ARG A 72 -9.43 11.05 7.29
C ARG A 72 -9.21 9.66 7.87
N ASP A 73 -10.14 8.75 7.71
CA ASP A 73 -9.92 7.34 8.01
C ASP A 73 -9.75 6.55 6.72
N TYR A 74 -8.68 5.76 6.62
CA TYR A 74 -8.39 4.94 5.44
C TYR A 74 -8.82 3.47 5.59
N ASP A 75 -9.34 3.06 6.76
CA ASP A 75 -9.70 1.65 7.09
C ASP A 75 -8.52 0.67 6.89
N VAL A 76 -7.32 1.12 7.25
CA VAL A 76 -6.09 0.35 7.04
C VAL A 76 -5.74 -0.42 8.31
N HIS A 77 -6.30 -1.63 8.45
CA HIS A 77 -5.85 -2.58 9.46
C HIS A 77 -4.63 -3.37 8.97
N LYS A 78 -3.72 -3.74 9.88
CA LYS A 78 -2.48 -4.47 9.55
C LYS A 78 -2.76 -5.69 8.67
N VAL A 79 -3.64 -6.60 9.11
CA VAL A 79 -3.95 -7.84 8.37
C VAL A 79 -4.56 -7.58 6.99
N THR A 80 -5.46 -6.60 6.87
CA THR A 80 -6.09 -6.27 5.57
C THR A 80 -5.09 -5.63 4.63
N PHE A 81 -4.21 -4.77 5.14
CA PHE A 81 -3.16 -4.12 4.36
C PHE A 81 -2.11 -5.12 3.87
N GLU A 82 -1.69 -6.06 4.70
CA GLU A 82 -0.76 -7.11 4.29
C GLU A 82 -1.35 -8.00 3.19
N ARG A 83 -2.63 -8.37 3.31
CA ARG A 83 -3.35 -9.09 2.24
C ARG A 83 -3.42 -8.27 0.96
N PHE A 84 -3.72 -6.97 1.08
CA PHE A 84 -3.74 -6.02 -0.03
C PHE A 84 -2.39 -5.96 -0.76
N LEU A 85 -1.27 -5.83 -0.04
CA LEU A 85 0.05 -5.82 -0.64
C LEU A 85 0.39 -7.15 -1.29
N ALA A 86 0.11 -8.25 -0.59
CA ALA A 86 0.40 -9.58 -1.08
C ALA A 86 -0.41 -9.94 -2.33
N ARG A 87 -1.58 -9.33 -2.48
CA ARG A 87 -2.40 -9.35 -3.70
C ARG A 87 -1.73 -8.55 -4.82
N TYR A 88 -1.41 -7.28 -4.58
CA TYR A 88 -0.90 -6.38 -5.62
C TYR A 88 0.52 -6.70 -6.10
N PHE A 89 1.33 -7.27 -5.23
CA PHE A 89 2.67 -7.73 -5.58
C PHE A 89 2.69 -9.18 -6.08
N TYR A 90 1.54 -9.85 -6.17
CA TYR A 90 1.45 -11.25 -6.57
C TYR A 90 2.35 -12.16 -5.73
N MET A 91 2.38 -11.92 -4.42
CA MET A 91 3.32 -12.62 -3.56
C MET A 91 3.05 -14.13 -3.56
N THR A 92 4.09 -14.91 -3.82
CA THR A 92 4.11 -16.36 -3.65
C THR A 92 3.96 -16.74 -2.17
N VAL A 93 3.75 -18.03 -1.90
CA VAL A 93 3.69 -18.57 -0.53
C VAL A 93 4.97 -18.28 0.23
N GLU A 94 6.12 -18.51 -0.41
CA GLU A 94 7.44 -18.22 0.13
C GLU A 94 7.59 -16.73 0.44
N GLN A 95 7.25 -15.85 -0.50
CA GLN A 95 7.30 -14.40 -0.31
C GLN A 95 6.42 -13.93 0.86
N ARG A 96 5.26 -14.55 1.07
CA ARG A 96 4.40 -14.26 2.23
C ARG A 96 4.99 -14.77 3.54
N ALA A 97 5.63 -15.93 3.53
CA ALA A 97 6.34 -16.45 4.69
C ALA A 97 7.49 -15.50 5.07
N THR A 98 8.33 -15.12 4.10
CA THR A 98 9.39 -14.13 4.29
C THR A 98 8.86 -12.77 4.79
N PHE A 99 7.74 -12.29 4.22
CA PHE A 99 7.12 -11.06 4.69
C PHE A 99 6.65 -11.14 6.14
N LYS A 100 6.17 -12.31 6.58
CA LYS A 100 5.76 -12.58 7.96
C LYS A 100 6.96 -12.73 8.89
N GLU A 101 8.07 -13.32 8.45
CA GLU A 101 9.31 -13.40 9.24
C GLU A 101 9.82 -12.01 9.64
N PHE A 102 9.67 -11.00 8.78
CA PHE A 102 10.03 -9.64 9.13
C PHE A 102 9.16 -9.02 10.24
N GLU A 103 8.04 -9.62 10.62
CA GLU A 103 7.17 -9.14 11.70
C GLU A 103 7.80 -9.29 13.09
N GLU A 104 8.79 -10.16 13.26
CA GLU A 104 9.47 -10.36 14.54
C GLU A 104 10.15 -9.06 15.00
N GLY A 105 9.68 -8.50 16.12
CA GLY A 105 10.18 -7.23 16.65
C GLY A 105 9.52 -5.98 16.05
N ASP A 106 8.26 -6.04 15.64
CA ASP A 106 7.50 -4.87 15.12
C ASP A 106 7.65 -3.62 16.01
N GLY A 107 7.99 -2.49 15.40
CA GLY A 107 8.23 -1.21 16.06
C GLY A 107 9.59 -1.05 16.75
N THR A 108 10.43 -2.09 16.81
CA THR A 108 11.78 -2.00 17.39
C THR A 108 12.79 -1.40 16.41
N LEU A 109 13.89 -0.86 16.93
CA LEU A 109 15.02 -0.44 16.11
C LEU A 109 15.94 -1.64 15.89
N ILE A 110 16.18 -1.97 14.62
CA ILE A 110 17.07 -3.05 14.22
C ILE A 110 18.31 -2.48 13.53
N PRO A 111 19.51 -3.04 13.79
CA PRO A 111 20.72 -2.64 13.09
C PRO A 111 20.65 -3.11 11.64
N VAL A 112 20.94 -2.21 10.71
CA VAL A 112 21.05 -2.48 9.28
C VAL A 112 22.38 -1.92 8.79
N TRP A 113 23.18 -2.78 8.17
CA TRP A 113 24.48 -2.40 7.64
C TRP A 113 24.34 -1.37 6.52
N ASN A 114 24.87 -0.16 6.73
CA ASN A 114 24.93 0.87 5.70
C ASN A 114 26.27 0.84 4.99
N LEU A 115 26.27 0.24 3.79
CA LEU A 115 27.46 0.12 2.93
C LEU A 115 28.09 1.47 2.57
N LYS A 116 27.29 2.53 2.37
CA LYS A 116 27.80 3.86 2.00
C LYS A 116 28.48 4.56 3.17
N ALA A 117 28.01 4.29 4.39
CA ALA A 117 28.52 4.91 5.61
C ALA A 117 29.59 4.07 6.31
N GLY A 118 29.75 2.80 5.91
CA GLY A 118 30.69 1.85 6.53
C GLY A 118 30.36 1.53 8.00
N ARG A 119 29.08 1.62 8.39
CA ARG A 119 28.61 1.38 9.77
C ARG A 119 27.17 0.88 9.79
N ASP A 120 26.75 0.34 10.93
CA ASP A 120 25.34 0.06 11.20
C ASP A 120 24.55 1.36 11.39
N ASP A 121 23.44 1.48 10.66
CA ASP A 121 22.39 2.44 10.98
C ASP A 121 21.23 1.69 11.66
N LEU A 122 20.37 2.42 12.39
CA LEU A 122 19.18 1.83 12.98
C LEU A 122 17.98 2.12 12.09
N VAL A 123 17.22 1.07 11.77
CA VAL A 123 15.98 1.19 11.04
C VAL A 123 14.84 0.69 11.92
N ARG A 124 13.70 1.38 11.87
CA ARG A 124 12.51 0.94 12.57
C ARG A 124 11.90 -0.25 11.84
N ASN A 125 11.74 -1.38 12.54
CA ASN A 125 11.05 -2.55 12.01
C ASN A 125 9.54 -2.34 12.01
N ASP A 126 9.05 -1.39 11.22
CA ASP A 126 7.62 -1.14 11.03
C ASP A 126 7.11 -1.76 9.72
N ILE A 127 5.79 -1.71 9.51
CA ILE A 127 5.20 -2.20 8.25
C ILE A 127 5.80 -1.53 7.01
N GLY A 128 6.17 -0.25 7.07
CA GLY A 128 6.85 0.43 5.96
C GLY A 128 8.19 -0.22 5.60
N TYR A 129 9.01 -0.52 6.61
CA TYR A 129 10.27 -1.24 6.41
C TYR A 129 10.06 -2.65 5.86
N ARG A 130 9.08 -3.39 6.38
CA ARG A 130 8.72 -4.73 5.88
C ARG A 130 8.29 -4.68 4.40
N VAL A 131 7.52 -3.65 4.00
CA VAL A 131 7.19 -3.38 2.60
C VAL A 131 8.45 -3.13 1.76
N GLN A 132 9.40 -2.35 2.27
CA GLN A 132 10.67 -2.13 1.59
C GLN A 132 11.40 -3.45 1.33
N CYS A 133 11.53 -4.29 2.35
CA CYS A 133 12.24 -5.56 2.29
C CYS A 133 11.61 -6.51 1.27
N ILE A 134 10.29 -6.70 1.30
CA ILE A 134 9.64 -7.59 0.34
C ILE A 134 9.67 -7.05 -1.08
N MET A 135 9.54 -5.74 -1.28
CA MET A 135 9.66 -5.13 -2.61
C MET A 135 11.08 -5.31 -3.19
N LYS A 136 12.13 -5.26 -2.36
CA LYS A 136 13.49 -5.61 -2.78
C LYS A 136 13.60 -7.08 -3.13
N TYR A 137 13.08 -7.95 -2.26
CA TYR A 137 13.13 -9.40 -2.45
C TYR A 137 12.44 -9.85 -3.76
N ILE A 138 11.30 -9.26 -4.11
CA ILE A 138 10.61 -9.55 -5.38
C ILE A 138 11.21 -8.82 -6.60
N GLY A 139 12.32 -8.09 -6.44
CA GLY A 139 13.05 -7.46 -7.55
C GLY A 139 12.47 -6.14 -8.08
N ARG A 140 11.73 -5.37 -7.28
CA ARG A 140 11.11 -4.10 -7.73
C ARG A 140 12.11 -3.01 -8.04
N ASP A 141 13.29 -3.07 -7.42
CA ASP A 141 14.34 -2.06 -7.62
C ASP A 141 15.16 -2.32 -8.89
N THR A 142 15.10 -3.54 -9.44
CA THR A 142 15.85 -3.98 -10.63
C THR A 142 14.97 -4.19 -11.86
N ASN A 143 13.64 -4.24 -11.69
CA ASN A 143 12.69 -4.34 -12.79
C ASN A 143 12.71 -3.05 -13.64
N GLN A 144 12.95 -3.19 -14.95
CA GLN A 144 13.08 -2.04 -15.86
C GLN A 144 11.82 -1.17 -15.92
N GLU A 145 10.63 -1.75 -15.82
CA GLU A 145 9.37 -1.02 -15.88
C GLU A 145 9.20 -0.10 -14.66
N THR A 146 9.44 -0.61 -13.45
CA THR A 146 9.34 0.15 -12.20
C THR A 146 10.42 1.23 -12.08
N VAL A 147 11.62 0.98 -12.63
CA VAL A 147 12.73 1.96 -12.64
C VAL A 147 12.36 3.25 -13.36
N PHE A 148 11.45 3.25 -14.33
CA PHE A 148 10.98 4.48 -14.98
C PHE A 148 9.62 4.95 -14.46
N GLU A 149 8.72 4.03 -14.12
CA GLU A 149 7.36 4.37 -13.71
C GLU A 149 7.29 5.10 -12.36
N HIS A 150 8.19 4.80 -11.42
CA HIS A 150 8.18 5.45 -10.11
C HIS A 150 8.43 6.97 -10.19
N MET A 151 9.11 7.44 -11.25
CA MET A 151 9.37 8.86 -11.48
C MET A 151 8.11 9.61 -11.92
N LYS A 152 7.10 8.90 -12.41
CA LYS A 152 5.82 9.46 -12.86
C LYS A 152 4.77 9.51 -11.76
N VAL A 153 4.93 8.76 -10.67
CA VAL A 153 3.99 8.82 -9.54
C VAL A 153 4.16 10.16 -8.82
N THR A 154 3.08 10.90 -8.65
CA THR A 154 3.10 12.26 -8.08
C THR A 154 2.46 12.31 -6.70
N VAL A 155 2.82 13.31 -5.90
CA VAL A 155 2.15 13.55 -4.59
C VAL A 155 0.67 13.87 -4.76
N GLN A 156 0.29 14.53 -5.87
CA GLN A 156 -1.10 14.86 -6.17
C GLN A 156 -1.92 13.62 -6.48
N GLU A 157 -1.35 12.66 -7.22
CA GLU A 157 -1.98 11.37 -7.53
C GLU A 157 -2.20 10.53 -6.26
N ILE A 158 -1.20 10.51 -5.37
CA ILE A 158 -1.29 9.84 -4.07
C ILE A 158 -2.38 10.49 -3.23
N GLU A 159 -2.32 11.81 -3.04
CA GLU A 159 -3.30 12.53 -2.23
C GLU A 159 -4.73 12.37 -2.78
N ASP A 160 -4.92 12.44 -4.10
CA ASP A 160 -6.23 12.24 -4.71
C ASP A 160 -6.77 10.81 -4.49
N THR A 161 -5.89 9.82 -4.50
CA THR A 161 -6.26 8.43 -4.19
C THR A 161 -6.64 8.28 -2.72
N LEU A 162 -5.84 8.84 -1.80
CA LEU A 162 -6.08 8.75 -0.36
C LEU A 162 -7.33 9.53 0.07
N ILE A 163 -7.57 10.72 -0.48
CA ILE A 163 -8.79 11.48 -0.18
C ILE A 163 -10.04 10.78 -0.71
N THR A 164 -9.95 10.12 -1.87
CA THR A 164 -11.05 9.33 -2.43
C THR A 164 -11.36 8.11 -1.56
N ILE A 165 -10.34 7.40 -1.06
CA ILE A 165 -10.52 6.31 -0.08
C ILE A 165 -11.19 6.83 1.19
N ALA A 166 -10.65 7.91 1.77
CA ALA A 166 -11.15 8.46 3.01
C ALA A 166 -12.60 8.97 2.89
N ALA A 167 -12.96 9.62 1.78
CA ALA A 167 -14.30 10.15 1.57
C ALA A 167 -15.40 9.06 1.58
N GLN A 168 -15.05 7.82 1.25
CA GLN A 168 -15.97 6.68 1.27
C GLN A 168 -16.04 5.96 2.61
N ASN A 169 -15.15 6.29 3.54
CA ASN A 169 -15.07 5.60 4.82
C ASN A 169 -15.93 6.32 5.87
N GLU A 170 -16.71 5.55 6.63
CA GLU A 170 -17.58 6.06 7.68
C GLU A 170 -16.81 6.76 8.82
N GLY A 171 -15.60 6.28 9.11
CA GLY A 171 -14.72 6.85 10.14
C GLY A 171 -14.16 8.24 9.80
N SER A 172 -14.29 8.70 8.55
CA SER A 172 -13.84 10.03 8.14
C SER A 172 -14.79 11.14 8.57
N SER A 173 -14.23 12.35 8.72
CA SER A 173 -15.01 13.55 9.06
C SER A 173 -16.06 13.88 7.99
N ALA A 174 -17.12 14.58 8.37
CA ALA A 174 -18.18 14.99 7.45
C ALA A 174 -17.66 15.86 6.29
N THR A 175 -16.65 16.70 6.56
CA THR A 175 -15.95 17.51 5.54
C THR A 175 -15.32 16.61 4.47
N ILE A 176 -14.60 15.57 4.88
CA ILE A 176 -13.98 14.61 3.96
C ILE A 176 -15.04 13.79 3.23
N LYS A 177 -16.08 13.32 3.92
CA LYS A 177 -17.19 12.58 3.29
C LYS A 177 -17.95 13.41 2.25
N SER A 178 -17.98 14.74 2.39
CA SER A 178 -18.58 15.62 1.37
C SER A 178 -17.86 15.61 0.01
N LEU A 179 -16.62 15.08 -0.04
CA LEU A 179 -15.86 14.90 -1.28
C LEU A 179 -16.15 13.58 -1.98
N ALA A 180 -17.01 12.71 -1.43
CA ALA A 180 -17.32 11.41 -2.02
C ALA A 180 -18.06 11.56 -3.36
N ASP A 181 -17.71 10.70 -4.34
CA ASP A 181 -18.44 10.56 -5.60
C ASP A 181 -19.04 9.14 -5.65
N PRO A 182 -20.36 8.98 -5.81
CA PRO A 182 -21.00 7.66 -5.89
C PRO A 182 -20.47 6.76 -7.01
N ASN A 183 -19.81 7.34 -8.03
CA ASN A 183 -19.22 6.59 -9.13
C ASN A 183 -17.83 6.03 -8.82
N ASP A 184 -17.20 6.45 -7.73
CA ASP A 184 -15.93 5.90 -7.30
C ASP A 184 -16.10 4.46 -6.87
N LYS A 185 -15.58 3.56 -7.70
CA LYS A 185 -15.48 2.15 -7.39
C LYS A 185 -14.02 1.77 -7.30
N ASP A 186 -13.73 0.73 -6.53
CA ASP A 186 -12.44 0.06 -6.50
C ASP A 186 -11.27 1.00 -6.11
N THR A 187 -11.49 1.83 -5.08
CA THR A 187 -10.51 2.81 -4.57
C THR A 187 -9.20 2.17 -4.09
N TRP A 188 -9.30 1.01 -3.44
CA TRP A 188 -8.14 0.18 -3.12
C TRP A 188 -7.38 -0.29 -4.35
N ASP A 189 -8.04 -0.49 -5.49
CA ASP A 189 -7.36 -0.93 -6.70
C ASP A 189 -6.55 0.20 -7.33
N ARG A 190 -7.02 1.46 -7.23
CA ARG A 190 -6.20 2.64 -7.56
C ARG A 190 -4.95 2.71 -6.70
N LEU A 191 -5.08 2.49 -5.39
CA LEU A 191 -3.93 2.46 -4.49
C LEU A 191 -2.95 1.33 -4.87
N GLY A 192 -3.48 0.16 -5.22
CA GLY A 192 -2.68 -0.97 -5.69
C GLY A 192 -1.91 -0.66 -6.98
N LEU A 193 -2.54 0.04 -7.94
CA LEU A 193 -1.88 0.52 -9.15
C LEU A 193 -0.74 1.49 -8.85
N ILE A 194 -0.89 2.37 -7.86
CA ILE A 194 0.22 3.22 -7.38
C ILE A 194 1.35 2.35 -6.85
N TYR A 195 1.08 1.42 -5.91
CA TYR A 195 2.10 0.51 -5.40
C TYR A 195 2.80 -0.27 -6.51
N SER A 196 2.07 -0.67 -7.56
CA SER A 196 2.58 -1.40 -8.73
C SER A 196 3.57 -0.59 -9.58
N ARG A 197 3.66 0.74 -9.40
CA ARG A 197 4.59 1.63 -10.08
C ARG A 197 5.76 2.09 -9.21
N LEU A 198 5.71 1.87 -7.89
CA LEU A 198 6.75 2.30 -6.94
C LEU A 198 7.92 1.31 -6.83
N GLN A 199 9.11 1.83 -6.52
CA GLN A 199 10.24 1.04 -6.01
C GLN A 199 10.15 0.88 -4.48
N SER A 200 11.05 0.08 -3.91
CA SER A 200 11.01 -0.30 -2.50
C SER A 200 11.03 0.89 -1.53
N SER A 201 11.90 1.89 -1.77
CA SER A 201 11.96 3.10 -0.92
C SER A 201 10.66 3.89 -0.96
N GLN A 202 10.05 4.08 -2.13
CA GLN A 202 8.77 4.80 -2.20
C GLN A 202 7.63 4.00 -1.58
N GLY A 203 7.62 2.67 -1.77
CA GLY A 203 6.64 1.79 -1.11
C GLY A 203 6.69 1.89 0.42
N LYS A 204 7.89 1.96 1.00
CA LYS A 204 8.09 2.24 2.44
C LYS A 204 7.40 3.52 2.86
N TRP A 205 7.68 4.62 2.17
CA TRP A 205 7.17 5.93 2.54
C TRP A 205 5.67 6.06 2.34
N LEU A 206 5.12 5.54 1.24
CA LEU A 206 3.67 5.54 1.02
C LEU A 206 2.96 4.73 2.11
N THR A 207 3.54 3.60 2.51
CA THR A 207 3.00 2.79 3.61
C THR A 207 2.95 3.60 4.91
N ARG A 208 4.03 4.31 5.25
CA ARG A 208 4.08 5.16 6.44
C ARG A 208 3.14 6.37 6.37
N VAL A 209 2.92 6.94 5.18
CA VAL A 209 1.92 8.00 4.95
C VAL A 209 0.51 7.49 5.26
N ILE A 210 0.16 6.30 4.76
CA ILE A 210 -1.16 5.68 4.98
C ILE A 210 -1.37 5.37 6.46
N HIS A 211 -0.36 4.81 7.12
CA HIS A 211 -0.40 4.54 8.57
C HIS A 211 -0.23 5.80 9.44
N LYS A 212 0.02 6.96 8.83
CA LYS A 212 0.27 8.25 9.49
C LYS A 212 1.36 8.20 10.56
N ASP A 213 2.37 7.37 10.32
CA ASP A 213 3.46 7.14 11.26
C ASP A 213 4.78 6.96 10.52
N PHE A 214 5.63 7.98 10.56
CA PHE A 214 6.98 7.92 10.00
C PHE A 214 8.01 7.27 10.91
N GLY A 215 7.69 7.05 12.19
CA GLY A 215 8.66 6.67 13.22
C GLY A 215 9.54 7.81 13.73
N PHE A 216 9.38 9.00 13.17
CA PHE A 216 9.96 10.23 13.67
C PHE A 216 9.02 11.40 13.41
N GLN A 217 9.20 12.48 14.16
CA GLN A 217 8.49 13.71 13.90
C GLN A 217 9.22 14.52 12.85
N VAL A 218 8.54 14.78 11.73
CA VAL A 218 9.01 15.75 10.77
C VAL A 218 9.08 17.13 11.44
N PRO A 219 10.18 17.90 11.36
CA PRO A 219 10.26 19.20 11.99
C PRO A 219 9.17 20.17 11.50
N VAL A 220 8.51 20.84 12.45
CA VAL A 220 7.51 21.89 12.15
C VAL A 220 8.17 23.26 12.02
N ASP A 221 9.22 23.48 12.82
CA ASP A 221 9.98 24.71 12.85
C ASP A 221 11.32 24.49 12.13
N ILE A 222 11.50 25.11 10.97
CA ILE A 222 12.78 25.12 10.26
C ILE A 222 13.58 26.32 10.75
N LEU A 223 14.79 26.07 11.24
CA LEU A 223 15.72 27.12 11.61
C LEU A 223 16.39 27.66 10.35
N VAL A 224 16.11 28.93 10.03
CA VAL A 224 16.71 29.62 8.90
C VAL A 224 17.80 30.55 9.43
N THR A 225 19.06 30.16 9.22
CA THR A 225 20.24 30.92 9.66
C THR A 225 20.79 31.82 8.55
N ALA A 226 21.78 32.64 8.89
CA ALA A 226 22.57 33.42 7.93
C ALA A 226 23.32 32.56 6.89
N VAL A 227 23.46 31.24 7.08
CA VAL A 227 24.01 30.34 6.06
C VAL A 227 23.01 30.14 4.91
N HIS A 228 21.72 30.38 5.17
CA HIS A 228 20.64 30.11 4.21
C HIS A 228 20.09 31.36 3.54
N THR A 229 20.35 32.53 4.14
CA THR A 229 19.77 33.84 3.82
C THR A 229 20.83 34.93 3.86
N SER A 230 20.51 36.11 3.36
CA SER A 230 21.34 37.32 3.51
C SER A 230 21.15 38.02 4.86
N PHE A 231 20.44 37.42 5.80
CA PHE A 231 20.19 38.02 7.11
C PHE A 231 21.45 38.02 8.00
N PRO A 232 21.58 38.99 8.92
CA PRO A 232 22.67 38.99 9.92
C PRO A 232 22.69 37.71 10.76
N ARG A 233 23.88 37.32 11.25
CA ARG A 233 24.06 36.10 12.06
C ARG A 233 23.24 36.08 13.34
N ASP A 234 22.94 37.26 13.88
CA ASP A 234 22.20 37.42 15.13
C ASP A 234 20.67 37.39 14.93
N LEU A 235 20.19 37.34 13.67
CA LEU A 235 18.76 37.24 13.37
C LEU A 235 18.34 35.77 13.22
N GLU A 236 17.55 35.27 14.17
CA GLU A 236 16.96 33.93 14.10
C GLU A 236 15.60 33.99 13.38
N VAL A 237 15.51 33.42 12.17
CA VAL A 237 14.25 33.29 11.43
C VAL A 237 13.73 31.86 11.55
N LYS A 238 12.46 31.71 11.94
CA LYS A 238 11.78 30.41 12.04
C LYS A 238 10.66 30.36 11.01
N ALA A 239 10.73 29.39 10.10
CA ALA A 239 9.63 29.09 9.20
C ALA A 239 8.74 27.99 9.82
N LYS A 240 7.42 28.17 9.74
CA LYS A 240 6.41 27.23 10.23
C LYS A 240 5.41 26.89 9.14
N PHE A 241 5.01 25.62 9.07
CA PHE A 241 3.93 25.18 8.19
C PHE A 241 2.62 25.08 8.95
N ASP A 242 1.62 25.83 8.49
CA ASP A 242 0.26 25.72 9.01
C ASP A 242 -0.53 24.67 8.22
N VAL A 243 -0.32 23.40 8.58
CA VAL A 243 -0.96 22.27 7.89
C VAL A 243 -2.43 22.09 8.30
N LYS A 244 -2.80 22.49 9.53
CA LYS A 244 -4.13 22.27 10.10
C LYS A 244 -5.23 23.07 9.41
N ASN A 245 -4.89 24.23 8.87
CA ASN A 245 -5.84 25.12 8.22
C ASN A 245 -5.91 24.90 6.69
N LEU A 246 -5.21 23.91 6.15
CA LEU A 246 -5.25 23.60 4.73
C LEU A 246 -6.56 22.91 4.37
N VAL A 247 -7.17 23.35 3.27
CA VAL A 247 -8.41 22.78 2.75
C VAL A 247 -8.06 21.56 1.90
N PRO A 248 -8.59 20.36 2.21
CA PRO A 248 -8.42 19.18 1.37
C PRO A 248 -8.94 19.43 -0.04
N ILE A 249 -8.23 18.91 -1.04
CA ILE A 249 -8.57 19.12 -2.45
C ILE A 249 -8.69 17.75 -3.12
N ARG A 250 -9.80 17.53 -3.82
CA ARG A 250 -9.99 16.38 -4.69
C ARG A 250 -9.89 16.78 -6.16
N ARG A 251 -9.14 16.03 -6.98
CA ARG A 251 -8.86 16.35 -8.39
C ARG A 251 -9.60 15.38 -9.30
N ARG A 252 -10.61 15.84 -10.03
CA ARG A 252 -11.39 14.99 -10.92
C ARG A 252 -10.93 15.18 -12.37
N GLY A 253 -9.77 14.62 -12.72
CA GLY A 253 -9.24 14.66 -14.10
C GLY A 253 -9.41 16.02 -14.78
N ASP A 254 -9.98 16.03 -15.99
CA ASP A 254 -10.23 17.25 -16.78
C ASP A 254 -11.41 18.09 -16.26
N THR A 255 -12.22 17.56 -15.34
CA THR A 255 -13.46 18.18 -14.82
C THR A 255 -13.25 19.12 -13.65
N GLY A 256 -12.01 19.31 -13.19
CA GLY A 256 -11.64 20.36 -12.24
C GLY A 256 -11.37 19.90 -10.81
N ILE A 257 -11.24 20.88 -9.93
CA ILE A 257 -10.91 20.74 -8.51
C ILE A 257 -12.22 20.78 -7.70
N ILE A 258 -12.44 19.77 -6.84
CA ILE A 258 -13.55 19.71 -5.90
C ILE A 258 -13.02 20.06 -4.51
N MET A 259 -13.68 21.02 -3.88
CA MET A 259 -13.45 21.43 -2.50
C MET A 259 -14.59 20.93 -1.60
N PRO A 260 -14.33 20.64 -0.33
CA PRO A 260 -15.37 20.26 0.61
C PRO A 260 -16.45 21.33 0.69
N SER A 261 -17.71 20.90 0.80
CA SER A 261 -18.77 21.82 1.18
C SER A 261 -18.50 22.24 2.63
N VAL A 262 -18.25 23.53 2.89
CA VAL A 262 -18.10 24.03 4.26
C VAL A 262 -19.43 23.80 4.97
N ILE A 263 -19.51 22.73 5.76
CA ILE A 263 -20.64 22.51 6.65
C ILE A 263 -20.46 23.54 7.76
N GLN A 264 -21.05 24.72 7.59
CA GLN A 264 -21.25 25.62 8.72
C GLN A 264 -22.03 24.84 9.76
N PRO A 265 -21.62 24.83 11.04
CA PRO A 265 -22.46 24.28 12.09
C PRO A 265 -23.80 25.00 11.99
N ARG A 266 -24.84 24.22 11.67
CA ARG A 266 -26.22 24.68 11.53
C ARG A 266 -26.54 25.36 12.86
N ARG A 267 -26.48 26.70 12.90
CA ARG A 267 -27.00 27.44 14.04
C ARG A 267 -28.45 26.99 14.16
N LEU A 268 -28.76 26.28 15.23
CA LEU A 268 -30.14 26.09 15.65
C LEU A 268 -30.69 27.51 15.82
N PHE A 269 -31.42 27.99 14.82
CA PHE A 269 -32.28 29.13 14.99
C PHE A 269 -33.40 28.67 15.90
N THR A 270 -33.25 28.91 17.20
CA THR A 270 -34.39 29.09 18.07
C THR A 270 -35.17 30.27 17.51
N LYS A 271 -36.38 29.98 16.99
CA LYS A 271 -37.40 30.99 16.72
C LYS A 271 -37.70 31.71 18.04
N ASP A 272 -37.33 32.97 18.13
CA ASP A 272 -38.07 33.92 18.95
C ASP A 272 -38.51 35.09 18.06
N GLN A 273 -39.80 35.35 18.10
CA GLN A 273 -40.50 36.39 17.37
C GLN A 273 -40.40 37.73 18.12
N GLY A 274 -40.30 38.82 17.35
CA GLY A 274 -40.69 40.18 17.74
C GLY A 274 -39.65 40.91 18.61
N THR A 275 -39.15 42.09 18.27
CA THR A 275 -39.90 43.26 17.82
C THR A 275 -38.94 44.24 17.14
N GLN A 276 -39.45 44.94 16.12
CA GLN A 276 -38.75 45.95 15.33
C GLN A 276 -38.31 47.16 16.18
N THR A 277 -37.11 47.68 15.90
CA THR A 277 -36.87 49.13 15.72
C THR A 277 -35.49 49.36 15.11
N MET A 278 -35.47 50.00 13.94
CA MET A 278 -34.37 50.78 13.37
C MET A 278 -34.89 52.23 13.28
N PRO A 279 -34.07 53.27 13.04
CA PRO A 279 -32.62 53.31 12.76
C PRO A 279 -31.88 54.36 13.63
N VAL A 280 -30.57 54.49 13.47
CA VAL A 280 -29.86 55.76 13.17
C VAL A 280 -28.34 55.52 13.14
N SER A 281 -27.74 56.00 12.07
CA SER A 281 -26.31 56.04 11.77
C SER A 281 -25.57 57.05 12.66
N PHE A 282 -24.40 56.70 13.18
CA PHE A 282 -23.36 57.70 13.50
C PHE A 282 -21.95 57.15 13.22
N VAL A 283 -21.20 57.98 12.50
CA VAL A 283 -19.76 57.92 12.25
C VAL A 283 -19.02 58.41 13.50
N ALA A 284 -17.97 57.70 13.95
CA ALA A 284 -16.63 58.25 14.22
C ALA A 284 -15.77 57.42 15.21
N ARG A 285 -14.51 57.22 14.79
CA ARG A 285 -13.23 57.20 15.54
C ARG A 285 -13.11 56.54 16.93
N SER A 286 -12.24 55.53 16.94
CA SER A 286 -10.99 55.43 17.72
C SER A 286 -10.89 56.13 19.08
N THR A 287 -10.81 55.33 20.14
CA THR A 287 -9.89 55.56 21.27
C THR A 287 -9.49 54.23 21.91
N LYS A 288 -8.17 54.08 22.13
CA LYS A 288 -7.55 53.01 22.91
C LYS A 288 -8.04 53.06 24.37
N SER A 289 -8.25 51.90 24.99
CA SER A 289 -8.10 51.77 26.44
C SER A 289 -7.48 50.41 26.79
N LEU A 290 -6.34 50.50 27.47
CA LEU A 290 -5.69 49.43 28.21
C LEU A 290 -6.61 48.93 29.32
N LYS A 291 -6.75 47.61 29.48
CA LYS A 291 -6.97 46.98 30.79
C LYS A 291 -6.21 45.66 30.86
N LEU A 292 -5.24 45.67 31.75
CA LEU A 292 -4.55 44.56 32.38
C LEU A 292 -5.54 43.84 33.32
N ILE A 293 -5.49 42.50 33.41
CA ILE A 293 -5.51 41.69 34.66
C ILE A 293 -5.64 40.18 34.32
N SER A 294 -4.54 39.49 34.63
CA SER A 294 -4.30 38.13 35.18
C SER A 294 -4.70 36.80 34.48
N PRO A 295 -3.93 35.72 34.75
CA PRO A 295 -3.82 34.51 33.89
C PRO A 295 -4.62 33.30 34.43
N PRO A 296 -4.87 32.27 33.60
CA PRO A 296 -5.41 31.00 34.09
C PRO A 296 -4.31 30.02 34.54
N SER A 297 -4.72 29.18 35.47
CA SER A 297 -3.98 28.19 36.26
C SER A 297 -3.24 27.11 35.46
N THR A 298 -1.96 26.93 35.77
CA THR A 298 -1.17 25.72 35.51
C THR A 298 -1.59 24.58 36.44
N ARG A 299 -1.97 23.42 35.88
CA ARG A 299 -1.96 22.13 36.59
C ARG A 299 -1.01 21.17 35.86
N GLN A 300 -0.26 20.45 36.68
CA GLN A 300 1.07 19.90 36.42
C GLN A 300 1.06 18.59 35.61
N SER A 301 2.09 18.39 34.80
CA SER A 301 2.58 17.06 34.40
C SER A 301 4.07 17.01 34.76
N ARG A 302 4.42 16.20 35.74
CA ARG A 302 5.82 15.95 36.17
C ARG A 302 6.54 15.08 35.11
N PRO A 303 7.79 15.41 34.74
CA PRO A 303 8.73 14.47 34.14
C PRO A 303 9.53 13.75 35.22
N LEU A 304 9.73 12.43 35.06
CA LEU A 304 10.64 11.63 35.88
C LEU A 304 12.05 11.70 35.28
N VAL A 305 12.98 12.27 36.07
CA VAL A 305 14.42 12.27 35.84
C VAL A 305 15.07 11.25 36.77
N LEU A 306 16.03 10.53 36.21
CA LEU A 306 17.02 9.68 36.89
C LEU A 306 17.78 10.43 37.99
N SER A 307 17.95 9.80 39.16
CA SER A 307 19.14 10.02 39.99
C SER A 307 19.41 8.86 40.94
N ASN A 308 20.69 8.51 40.99
CA ASN A 308 21.38 7.47 41.75
C ASN A 308 21.37 7.70 43.27
N SER A 309 21.42 6.60 44.04
CA SER A 309 22.43 6.28 45.08
C SER A 309 21.92 5.09 45.92
N SER A 310 22.63 3.95 45.95
CA SER A 310 23.53 3.49 47.05
C SER A 310 22.74 3.20 48.35
N VAL A 311 22.77 2.04 49.03
CA VAL A 311 23.86 1.14 49.51
C VAL A 311 23.15 -0.18 49.90
N SER A 312 23.61 -1.41 49.62
CA SER A 312 24.53 -2.25 50.44
C SER A 312 24.31 -3.70 49.97
N SER A 313 25.31 -4.40 49.42
CA SER A 313 26.27 -5.29 50.11
C SER A 313 25.88 -6.76 50.01
N LEU A 314 26.65 -7.55 49.24
CA LEU A 314 27.48 -8.69 49.69
C LEU A 314 27.77 -9.68 48.54
N ASN A 315 29.06 -9.77 48.23
CA ASN A 315 29.87 -10.96 47.91
C ASN A 315 29.42 -11.92 46.79
N VAL A 316 30.31 -12.19 45.82
CA VAL A 316 31.31 -13.29 45.90
C VAL A 316 32.23 -13.22 44.65
N MET A 317 33.51 -13.48 44.90
CA MET A 317 34.66 -13.47 43.98
C MET A 317 34.62 -14.56 42.88
N LYS A 318 35.48 -14.34 41.87
CA LYS A 318 36.42 -15.27 41.16
C LYS A 318 36.24 -15.23 39.65
N SER A 319 37.07 -14.46 38.94
CA SER A 319 38.40 -14.81 38.40
C SER A 319 38.33 -15.38 36.98
N LEU A 320 38.92 -14.62 36.05
CA LEU A 320 39.37 -15.07 34.73
C LEU A 320 40.35 -16.27 34.87
N PRO A 321 40.54 -17.12 33.83
CA PRO A 321 41.41 -16.69 32.74
C PRO A 321 41.01 -17.14 31.32
N GLN A 322 41.65 -16.43 30.39
CA GLN A 322 41.74 -16.66 28.95
C GLN A 322 42.11 -18.10 28.59
N GLN A 323 41.58 -18.59 27.47
CA GLN A 323 42.31 -19.45 26.55
C GLN A 323 41.82 -19.26 25.12
N MET A 324 42.69 -18.65 24.30
CA MET A 324 42.67 -18.79 22.85
C MET A 324 43.16 -20.19 22.46
N LEU A 325 42.72 -20.69 21.30
CA LEU A 325 43.51 -21.42 20.28
C LEU A 325 42.61 -21.68 19.03
N PRO A 326 43.17 -22.03 17.86
CA PRO A 326 42.82 -21.45 16.57
C PRO A 326 42.09 -22.43 15.64
N ILE A 327 41.35 -21.92 14.67
CA ILE A 327 40.89 -22.72 13.53
C ILE A 327 41.74 -22.40 12.31
N THR A 328 42.36 -23.47 11.82
CA THR A 328 43.30 -23.58 10.72
C THR A 328 42.61 -23.43 9.36
N SER A 329 43.31 -22.72 8.49
CA SER A 329 43.06 -22.54 7.07
C SER A 329 43.15 -23.86 6.29
N LYS A 330 42.25 -24.07 5.33
CA LYS A 330 42.56 -24.87 4.12
C LYS A 330 42.15 -24.10 2.88
N ASN A 331 43.16 -23.80 2.07
CA ASN A 331 43.10 -23.33 0.70
C ASN A 331 42.41 -24.35 -0.20
N VAL A 332 41.57 -23.90 -1.12
CA VAL A 332 41.33 -24.56 -2.41
C VAL A 332 41.33 -23.47 -3.49
N GLU A 333 42.31 -23.57 -4.38
CA GLU A 333 42.43 -22.78 -5.60
C GLU A 333 41.44 -23.27 -6.69
N ILE A 334 40.69 -22.30 -7.26
CA ILE A 334 40.59 -21.91 -8.70
C ILE A 334 40.28 -23.06 -9.71
N PRO A 335 39.29 -22.94 -10.64
CA PRO A 335 39.30 -21.85 -11.64
C PRO A 335 38.00 -21.17 -12.07
N GLN A 336 38.25 -19.91 -12.44
CA GLN A 336 37.42 -18.97 -13.17
C GLN A 336 37.13 -19.46 -14.60
N THR A 337 35.89 -19.30 -15.06
CA THR A 337 35.56 -19.18 -16.48
C THR A 337 34.52 -18.07 -16.67
N THR A 338 34.93 -17.01 -17.37
CA THR A 338 34.12 -15.88 -17.85
C THR A 338 33.53 -16.17 -19.24
N PRO A 339 32.58 -15.33 -19.74
CA PRO A 339 31.32 -15.80 -20.32
C PRO A 339 31.27 -15.77 -21.85
N ASN A 340 30.46 -16.67 -22.44
CA ASN A 340 30.02 -16.56 -23.83
C ASN A 340 28.61 -15.97 -23.92
N ARG A 341 28.55 -14.83 -24.60
CA ARG A 341 27.37 -14.07 -25.04
C ARG A 341 26.61 -14.82 -26.14
N PRO A 342 25.29 -15.05 -26.02
CA PRO A 342 24.47 -15.40 -27.17
C PRO A 342 23.72 -14.18 -27.71
N THR A 343 23.88 -13.99 -29.01
CA THR A 343 23.15 -13.10 -29.89
C THR A 343 21.63 -13.27 -29.80
N HIS A 344 20.91 -12.14 -29.74
CA HIS A 344 19.47 -12.00 -29.97
C HIS A 344 19.07 -12.68 -31.28
N ARG A 345 18.25 -13.73 -31.21
CA ARG A 345 17.46 -14.19 -32.36
C ARG A 345 16.02 -14.43 -31.93
N SER A 346 15.15 -13.60 -32.49
CA SER A 346 13.70 -13.67 -32.43
C SER A 346 13.20 -15.11 -32.62
N ARG A 347 12.40 -15.61 -31.68
CA ARG A 347 11.79 -16.94 -31.78
C ARG A 347 10.26 -16.80 -31.75
N ARG A 348 9.68 -16.71 -32.94
CA ARG A 348 8.31 -17.18 -33.23
C ARG A 348 8.18 -18.58 -32.65
N MET A 349 7.15 -18.85 -31.85
CA MET A 349 6.81 -20.21 -31.44
C MET A 349 6.56 -21.05 -32.69
N SER A 350 7.29 -22.16 -32.86
CA SER A 350 7.07 -23.07 -33.99
C SER A 350 5.82 -23.90 -33.74
N LEU A 351 5.14 -24.26 -34.84
CA LEU A 351 3.94 -25.09 -34.87
C LEU A 351 4.14 -26.46 -34.20
N GLU A 352 5.39 -26.88 -33.92
CA GLU A 352 5.72 -28.13 -33.25
C GLU A 352 5.47 -28.09 -31.73
N GLN A 353 5.51 -26.92 -31.09
CA GLN A 353 5.14 -26.78 -29.68
C GLN A 353 3.61 -26.89 -29.44
N LEU A 354 2.79 -26.70 -30.49
CA LEU A 354 1.35 -26.96 -30.43
C LEU A 354 1.02 -28.44 -30.62
N ARG A 355 1.85 -29.19 -31.37
CA ARG A 355 1.67 -30.63 -31.58
C ARG A 355 2.16 -31.47 -30.39
N SER A 356 3.12 -30.99 -29.61
CA SER A 356 3.58 -31.68 -28.40
C SER A 356 2.53 -31.72 -27.27
N LEU A 357 1.56 -30.81 -27.24
CA LEU A 357 0.42 -30.87 -26.30
C LEU A 357 -0.61 -31.95 -26.63
N GLN A 358 -0.63 -32.46 -27.86
CA GLN A 358 -1.55 -33.53 -28.28
C GLN A 358 -0.94 -34.93 -28.16
N LYS A 359 0.36 -35.03 -27.87
CA LYS A 359 1.07 -36.31 -27.78
C LYS A 359 1.76 -36.46 -26.43
N VAL A 360 0.99 -36.34 -25.35
CA VAL A 360 1.42 -36.74 -24.01
C VAL A 360 0.58 -37.94 -23.58
N ASN A 361 1.04 -39.12 -23.99
CA ASN A 361 0.81 -40.34 -23.24
C ASN A 361 1.80 -40.32 -22.07
N SER A 362 1.47 -39.58 -21.01
CA SER A 362 2.14 -39.74 -19.73
C SER A 362 1.10 -39.92 -18.63
N SER A 363 1.36 -40.94 -17.83
CA SER A 363 0.69 -41.31 -16.59
C SER A 363 1.11 -40.37 -15.46
N GLU A 364 0.93 -39.05 -15.63
CA GLU A 364 0.97 -38.14 -14.47
C GLU A 364 -0.32 -38.31 -13.67
N PRO A 365 -0.24 -38.50 -12.34
CA PRO A 365 -1.43 -38.69 -11.52
C PRO A 365 -2.29 -37.42 -11.53
N LEU A 366 -3.46 -37.50 -12.18
CA LEU A 366 -4.47 -36.43 -12.27
C LEU A 366 -4.91 -35.88 -10.90
N THR A 367 -4.65 -36.63 -9.84
CA THR A 367 -4.95 -36.33 -8.44
C THR A 367 -4.27 -35.06 -7.92
N GLU A 368 -3.15 -34.60 -8.50
CA GLU A 368 -2.47 -33.38 -8.04
C GLU A 368 -3.07 -32.08 -8.61
N THR A 369 -3.93 -32.17 -9.64
CA THR A 369 -4.43 -30.98 -10.37
C THR A 369 -5.93 -30.73 -10.19
N ILE A 370 -6.65 -31.66 -9.57
CA ILE A 370 -8.09 -31.56 -9.29
C ILE A 370 -8.30 -31.50 -7.78
N PHE A 371 -8.85 -30.38 -7.31
CA PHE A 371 -9.18 -30.16 -5.91
C PHE A 371 -10.68 -30.23 -5.73
N THR A 372 -11.15 -31.38 -5.25
CA THR A 372 -12.58 -31.63 -5.02
C THR A 372 -13.04 -30.92 -3.75
N GLY A 373 -13.99 -30.00 -3.89
CA GLY A 373 -14.61 -29.32 -2.75
C GLY A 373 -15.70 -30.17 -2.09
N THR A 374 -16.06 -29.82 -0.85
CA THR A 374 -17.12 -30.49 -0.08
C THR A 374 -18.52 -30.25 -0.65
N GLY A 375 -18.69 -29.28 -1.56
CA GLY A 375 -19.98 -28.87 -2.09
C GLY A 375 -20.90 -28.24 -1.04
N GLN A 376 -20.33 -27.79 0.09
CA GLN A 376 -21.00 -27.05 1.15
C GLN A 376 -20.15 -25.84 1.52
N CYS A 377 -20.74 -24.65 1.43
CA CYS A 377 -20.12 -23.42 1.90
C CYS A 377 -20.20 -23.34 3.42
N LYS A 378 -19.10 -22.92 4.06
CA LYS A 378 -19.03 -22.73 5.52
C LYS A 378 -19.77 -21.48 6.00
N GLN A 379 -20.04 -20.53 5.10
CA GLN A 379 -20.56 -19.20 5.44
C GLN A 379 -22.08 -19.10 5.24
N THR A 380 -22.63 -19.73 4.18
CA THR A 380 -24.06 -19.64 3.85
C THR A 380 -24.57 -20.94 3.21
N THR A 381 -25.86 -21.21 3.38
CA THR A 381 -26.54 -22.32 2.71
C THR A 381 -26.83 -22.03 1.23
N ASN A 382 -26.94 -20.76 0.85
CA ASN A 382 -27.23 -20.31 -0.51
C ASN A 382 -26.02 -19.60 -1.14
N CYS A 383 -24.93 -20.34 -1.30
CA CYS A 383 -23.68 -19.80 -1.84
C CYS A 383 -23.75 -19.56 -3.35
N ALA A 384 -23.30 -18.40 -3.83
CA ALA A 384 -23.25 -18.06 -5.24
C ALA A 384 -22.23 -18.88 -6.04
N PHE A 385 -21.28 -19.53 -5.36
CA PHE A 385 -20.35 -20.48 -5.98
C PHE A 385 -20.89 -21.90 -6.05
N HIS A 386 -22.13 -22.13 -5.60
CA HIS A 386 -22.78 -23.41 -5.74
C HIS A 386 -22.88 -23.81 -7.23
N ASN A 387 -22.68 -25.10 -7.52
CA ASN A 387 -22.76 -25.64 -8.87
C ASN A 387 -21.77 -24.99 -9.86
N ALA A 388 -20.58 -24.62 -9.39
CA ALA A 388 -19.47 -24.12 -10.21
C ALA A 388 -18.19 -24.96 -10.05
N ILE A 389 -17.40 -25.02 -11.12
CA ILE A 389 -16.00 -25.45 -11.13
C ILE A 389 -15.14 -24.26 -11.54
N PHE A 390 -14.11 -24.00 -10.74
CA PHE A 390 -13.16 -22.93 -11.01
C PHE A 390 -11.91 -23.47 -11.71
N ILE A 391 -11.41 -22.72 -12.68
CA ILE A 391 -10.21 -23.02 -13.43
C ILE A 391 -9.24 -21.90 -13.14
N LEU A 392 -8.21 -22.18 -12.35
CA LEU A 392 -7.25 -21.15 -11.94
C LEU A 392 -6.23 -20.95 -13.05
N SER A 393 -6.07 -19.71 -13.51
CA SER A 393 -4.95 -19.38 -14.39
C SER A 393 -3.61 -19.64 -13.70
N PRO A 394 -2.54 -19.95 -14.46
CA PRO A 394 -1.22 -20.25 -13.87
C PRO A 394 -0.67 -19.14 -12.98
N CYS A 395 -1.03 -17.88 -13.26
CA CYS A 395 -0.56 -16.74 -12.49
C CYS A 395 -1.23 -16.59 -11.11
N ILE A 396 -2.36 -17.28 -10.87
CA ILE A 396 -3.08 -17.22 -9.60
C ILE A 396 -3.21 -18.56 -8.89
N SER A 397 -2.84 -19.67 -9.55
CA SER A 397 -3.01 -21.02 -9.02
C SER A 397 -2.20 -21.30 -7.75
N SER A 398 -1.12 -20.53 -7.51
CA SER A 398 -0.27 -20.61 -6.33
C SER A 398 -0.72 -19.70 -5.17
N HIS A 399 -1.80 -18.92 -5.33
CA HIS A 399 -2.28 -18.03 -4.29
C HIS A 399 -3.09 -18.79 -3.23
N LEU A 400 -2.44 -19.12 -2.10
CA LEU A 400 -3.08 -19.90 -1.02
C LEU A 400 -4.39 -19.30 -0.53
N TRP A 401 -4.43 -17.99 -0.29
CA TRP A 401 -5.65 -17.32 0.20
C TRP A 401 -6.82 -17.45 -0.78
N LEU A 402 -6.57 -17.49 -2.09
CA LEU A 402 -7.60 -17.72 -3.11
C LEU A 402 -8.10 -19.16 -3.04
N THR A 403 -7.19 -20.12 -2.90
CA THR A 403 -7.56 -21.53 -2.70
C THR A 403 -8.29 -21.76 -1.38
N ASP A 404 -7.92 -21.05 -0.31
CA ASP A 404 -8.58 -21.12 0.99
C ASP A 404 -9.96 -20.51 0.94
N LEU A 405 -10.13 -19.43 0.17
CA LEU A 405 -11.44 -18.86 -0.13
C LEU A 405 -12.33 -19.89 -0.83
N LEU A 406 -11.86 -20.46 -1.94
CA LEU A 406 -12.57 -21.53 -2.65
C LEU A 406 -12.91 -22.72 -1.75
N LYS A 407 -11.97 -23.18 -0.93
CA LYS A 407 -12.19 -24.26 0.05
C LYS A 407 -13.24 -23.89 1.09
N SER A 408 -13.26 -22.64 1.56
CA SER A 408 -14.26 -22.17 2.53
C SER A 408 -15.68 -22.16 1.95
N HIS A 409 -15.82 -22.03 0.64
CA HIS A 409 -17.10 -22.16 -0.06
C HIS A 409 -17.39 -23.60 -0.55
N GLY A 410 -16.52 -24.56 -0.23
CA GLY A 410 -16.67 -25.95 -0.66
C GLY A 410 -16.60 -26.12 -2.18
N ALA A 411 -15.95 -25.18 -2.88
CA ALA A 411 -15.88 -25.14 -4.33
C ALA A 411 -14.86 -26.15 -4.88
N THR A 412 -15.16 -26.73 -6.03
CA THR A 412 -14.20 -27.57 -6.78
C THR A 412 -13.39 -26.68 -7.72
N TYR A 413 -12.08 -26.87 -7.75
CA TYR A 413 -11.22 -26.11 -8.65
C TYR A 413 -10.11 -26.97 -9.27
N ILE A 414 -9.60 -26.53 -10.41
CA ILE A 414 -8.48 -27.14 -11.11
C ILE A 414 -7.39 -26.10 -11.37
N THR A 415 -6.13 -26.55 -11.35
CA THR A 415 -4.94 -25.72 -11.61
C THR A 415 -4.29 -26.02 -12.95
N SER A 416 -4.82 -27.00 -13.68
CA SER A 416 -4.39 -27.40 -15.03
C SER A 416 -5.60 -27.48 -15.95
N LEU A 417 -5.37 -27.34 -17.26
CA LEU A 417 -6.40 -27.49 -18.29
C LEU A 417 -6.65 -28.97 -18.68
N LEU A 418 -5.75 -29.88 -18.30
CA LEU A 418 -5.84 -31.31 -18.65
C LEU A 418 -7.13 -31.99 -18.18
N PRO A 419 -7.68 -31.71 -16.98
CA PRO A 419 -8.97 -32.28 -16.55
C PRO A 419 -10.16 -31.89 -17.44
N LEU A 420 -10.07 -30.79 -18.20
CA LEU A 420 -11.16 -30.34 -19.09
C LEU A 420 -11.31 -31.26 -20.31
N THR A 421 -10.23 -31.88 -20.78
CA THR A 421 -10.24 -32.74 -21.96
C THR A 421 -10.58 -34.20 -21.63
N ARG A 422 -10.26 -34.66 -20.41
CA ARG A 422 -10.33 -36.08 -20.02
C ARG A 422 -11.69 -36.55 -19.46
N LYS A 423 -12.78 -35.77 -19.61
CA LYS A 423 -14.14 -36.09 -19.10
C LYS A 423 -14.23 -36.49 -17.60
N VAL A 424 -13.21 -36.17 -16.81
CA VAL A 424 -13.10 -36.50 -15.37
C VAL A 424 -13.86 -35.54 -14.46
N LEU A 425 -14.19 -34.35 -14.95
CA LEU A 425 -14.91 -33.35 -14.17
C LEU A 425 -16.42 -33.60 -14.17
N PRO A 426 -17.12 -33.32 -13.04
CA PRO A 426 -18.55 -33.52 -12.96
C PRO A 426 -19.28 -32.58 -13.94
N LYS A 427 -20.14 -33.15 -14.79
CA LYS A 427 -20.95 -32.38 -15.75
C LYS A 427 -22.18 -31.76 -15.11
N ARG A 428 -22.70 -32.42 -14.07
CA ARG A 428 -23.89 -32.02 -13.32
C ARG A 428 -23.59 -32.05 -11.83
N CYS A 429 -24.17 -31.13 -11.09
CA CYS A 429 -24.11 -31.14 -9.64
C CYS A 429 -24.90 -32.34 -9.11
N PRO A 430 -24.32 -33.16 -8.21
CA PRO A 430 -25.01 -34.31 -7.62
C PRO A 430 -26.29 -33.94 -6.87
N LYS A 431 -26.32 -32.76 -6.23
CA LYS A 431 -27.45 -32.31 -5.40
C LYS A 431 -28.61 -31.74 -6.22
N THR A 432 -28.31 -30.95 -7.24
CA THR A 432 -29.34 -30.21 -8.01
C THR A 432 -29.65 -30.82 -9.36
N GLY A 433 -28.83 -31.76 -9.86
CA GLY A 433 -28.91 -32.29 -11.22
C GLY A 433 -28.65 -31.25 -12.32
N LYS A 434 -28.49 -29.97 -11.95
CA LYS A 434 -28.19 -28.87 -12.86
C LYS A 434 -26.77 -28.99 -13.37
N ARG A 435 -26.55 -28.40 -14.54
CA ARG A 435 -25.24 -28.40 -15.18
C ARG A 435 -24.26 -27.50 -14.40
N VAL A 436 -23.05 -27.99 -14.21
CA VAL A 436 -21.99 -27.24 -13.53
C VAL A 436 -21.49 -26.10 -14.43
N ARG A 437 -21.42 -24.88 -13.87
CA ARG A 437 -20.80 -23.72 -14.52
C ARG A 437 -19.28 -23.89 -14.49
N LYS A 438 -18.60 -23.56 -15.59
CA LYS A 438 -17.14 -23.53 -15.66
C LYS A 438 -16.69 -22.08 -15.70
N ILE A 439 -15.91 -21.68 -14.70
CA ILE A 439 -15.45 -20.30 -14.55
C ILE A 439 -13.92 -20.32 -14.52
N ALA A 440 -13.29 -19.69 -15.50
CA ALA A 440 -11.87 -19.40 -15.49
C ALA A 440 -11.61 -18.15 -14.67
N LEU A 441 -10.84 -18.29 -13.60
CA LEU A 441 -10.38 -17.17 -12.79
C LEU A 441 -9.03 -16.71 -13.33
N VAL A 442 -8.97 -15.43 -13.65
CA VAL A 442 -7.80 -14.78 -14.24
C VAL A 442 -7.48 -13.50 -13.47
N GLU A 443 -6.31 -12.92 -13.73
CA GLU A 443 -5.91 -11.62 -13.22
C GLU A 443 -6.05 -10.57 -14.32
N HIS A 444 -6.97 -9.64 -14.18
CA HIS A 444 -7.20 -8.57 -15.16
C HIS A 444 -5.96 -7.69 -15.34
N GLY A 445 -5.15 -7.52 -14.29
CA GLY A 445 -3.92 -6.71 -14.33
C GLY A 445 -2.81 -7.31 -15.18
N ARG A 446 -2.88 -8.60 -15.52
CA ARG A 446 -1.89 -9.31 -16.35
C ARG A 446 -2.46 -9.62 -17.72
N ILE A 447 -2.71 -8.58 -18.49
CA ILE A 447 -3.43 -8.63 -19.78
C ILE A 447 -2.87 -9.72 -20.71
N ASP A 448 -1.56 -9.74 -20.96
CA ASP A 448 -0.94 -10.70 -21.88
C ASP A 448 -1.07 -12.16 -21.40
N GLN A 449 -0.88 -12.39 -20.09
CA GLN A 449 -1.00 -13.73 -19.50
C GLN A 449 -2.46 -14.20 -19.53
N THR A 450 -3.41 -13.30 -19.25
CA THR A 450 -4.84 -13.56 -19.33
C THR A 450 -5.26 -13.88 -20.77
N ILE A 451 -4.81 -13.10 -21.75
CA ILE A 451 -5.07 -13.38 -23.17
C ILE A 451 -4.46 -14.73 -23.58
N ALA A 452 -3.22 -15.00 -23.19
CA ALA A 452 -2.56 -16.26 -23.51
C ALA A 452 -3.29 -17.46 -22.91
N PHE A 453 -3.69 -17.36 -21.64
CA PHE A 453 -4.44 -18.41 -20.95
C PHE A 453 -5.83 -18.63 -21.56
N MET A 454 -6.55 -17.55 -21.90
CA MET A 454 -7.82 -17.66 -22.62
C MET A 454 -7.64 -18.31 -23.99
N LYS A 455 -6.58 -17.99 -24.74
CA LYS A 455 -6.26 -18.68 -26.00
C LYS A 455 -6.00 -20.18 -25.79
N GLN A 456 -5.31 -20.56 -24.72
CA GLN A 456 -5.08 -21.97 -24.39
C GLN A 456 -6.39 -22.71 -24.11
N ILE A 457 -7.32 -22.10 -23.35
CA ILE A 457 -8.65 -22.67 -23.12
C ILE A 457 -9.40 -22.84 -24.44
N GLY A 458 -9.39 -21.82 -25.31
CA GLY A 458 -10.08 -21.86 -26.60
C GLY A 458 -9.54 -22.93 -27.55
N ALA A 459 -8.22 -23.17 -27.50
CA ALA A 459 -7.57 -24.20 -28.29
C ALA A 459 -8.01 -25.63 -27.93
N LEU A 460 -8.60 -25.85 -26.75
CA LEU A 460 -9.13 -27.17 -26.36
C LEU A 460 -10.40 -27.56 -27.12
N GLN A 461 -11.06 -26.60 -27.79
CA GLN A 461 -12.29 -26.81 -28.58
C GLN A 461 -13.32 -27.66 -27.83
N LEU A 462 -13.58 -27.30 -26.57
CA LEU A 462 -14.43 -28.11 -25.70
C LEU A 462 -15.85 -28.22 -26.28
N THR A 463 -16.34 -29.45 -26.37
CA THR A 463 -17.69 -29.75 -26.85
C THR A 463 -18.50 -30.47 -25.79
N ARG A 464 -19.81 -30.21 -25.82
CA ARG A 464 -20.82 -30.85 -25.00
C ARG A 464 -21.14 -32.23 -25.56
N SER A 465 -21.85 -33.06 -24.79
CA SER A 465 -22.32 -34.37 -25.26
C SER A 465 -23.27 -34.30 -26.46
N ASN A 466 -23.88 -33.15 -26.72
CA ASN A 466 -24.73 -32.90 -27.89
C ASN A 466 -23.97 -32.23 -29.06
N GLY A 467 -22.64 -32.25 -29.05
CA GLY A 467 -21.79 -31.67 -30.10
C GLY A 467 -21.68 -30.14 -30.08
N LYS A 468 -22.48 -29.42 -29.29
CA LYS A 468 -22.39 -27.95 -29.19
C LYS A 468 -21.15 -27.52 -28.40
N ARG A 469 -20.64 -26.32 -28.68
CA ARG A 469 -19.50 -25.74 -27.97
C ARG A 469 -19.78 -25.59 -26.47
N ASP A 470 -18.78 -25.93 -25.65
CA ASP A 470 -18.81 -25.76 -24.21
C ASP A 470 -18.04 -24.51 -23.78
N TRP A 471 -18.78 -23.44 -23.49
CA TRP A 471 -18.23 -22.14 -23.14
C TRP A 471 -17.74 -22.09 -21.69
N ILE A 472 -16.60 -21.46 -21.49
CA ILE A 472 -16.03 -21.14 -20.17
C ILE A 472 -16.09 -19.63 -19.96
N GLU A 473 -16.69 -19.20 -18.85
CA GLU A 473 -16.75 -17.80 -18.47
C GLU A 473 -15.41 -17.38 -17.85
N ALA A 474 -14.79 -16.31 -18.35
CA ALA A 474 -13.56 -15.77 -17.78
C ALA A 474 -13.90 -14.57 -16.90
N CYS A 475 -13.57 -14.66 -15.61
CA CYS A 475 -13.80 -13.61 -14.63
C CYS A 475 -12.50 -13.23 -13.94
N ASP A 476 -12.38 -11.97 -13.57
CA ASP A 476 -11.36 -11.56 -12.63
C ASP A 476 -11.59 -12.27 -11.29
N TRP A 477 -10.51 -12.77 -10.70
CA TRP A 477 -10.60 -13.54 -9.47
C TRP A 477 -11.15 -12.71 -8.29
N ARG A 478 -11.02 -11.36 -8.29
CA ARG A 478 -11.52 -10.47 -7.22
C ARG A 478 -13.04 -10.58 -7.02
N LEU A 479 -13.74 -11.08 -8.04
CA LEU A 479 -15.13 -11.53 -7.93
C LEU A 479 -15.36 -12.40 -6.69
N LEU A 480 -14.41 -13.30 -6.39
CA LEU A 480 -14.53 -14.19 -5.25
C LEU A 480 -14.52 -13.45 -3.92
N GLU A 481 -13.64 -12.46 -3.77
CA GLU A 481 -13.53 -11.65 -2.54
C GLU A 481 -14.81 -10.86 -2.29
N LYS A 482 -15.32 -10.21 -3.35
CA LYS A 482 -16.55 -9.40 -3.24
C LYS A 482 -17.74 -10.26 -2.83
N ILE A 483 -17.92 -11.41 -3.46
CA ILE A 483 -19.03 -12.32 -3.13
C ILE A 483 -18.85 -12.90 -1.72
N ALA A 484 -17.64 -13.31 -1.34
CA ALA A 484 -17.39 -13.83 0.00
C ALA A 484 -17.63 -12.77 1.09
N GLY A 485 -17.27 -11.51 0.84
CA GLY A 485 -17.57 -10.40 1.74
C GLY A 485 -19.08 -10.22 1.95
N LEU A 486 -19.86 -10.25 0.87
CA LEU A 486 -21.32 -10.13 0.93
C LEU A 486 -21.99 -11.31 1.62
N GLU A 487 -21.55 -12.53 1.33
CA GLU A 487 -22.06 -13.75 1.99
C GLU A 487 -21.78 -13.75 3.49
N LYS A 488 -20.63 -13.21 3.92
CA LYS A 488 -20.30 -13.05 5.34
C LYS A 488 -21.16 -11.98 6.02
N GLY A 489 -21.55 -10.93 5.30
CA GLY A 489 -22.42 -9.85 5.78
C GLY A 489 -23.92 -10.17 5.74
N ASN A 490 -24.32 -11.34 5.20
CA ASN A 490 -25.71 -11.68 4.91
C ASN A 490 -26.40 -10.68 3.95
N GLU A 491 -25.61 -10.00 3.12
CA GLU A 491 -26.09 -9.04 2.15
C GLU A 491 -26.50 -9.73 0.84
N ASN A 492 -27.56 -9.25 0.20
CA ASN A 492 -28.01 -9.81 -1.06
C ASN A 492 -26.99 -9.53 -2.18
N ILE A 493 -26.54 -10.59 -2.84
CA ILE A 493 -25.62 -10.50 -3.97
C ILE A 493 -26.35 -9.81 -5.13
N GLN A 494 -25.94 -8.58 -5.44
CA GLN A 494 -26.46 -7.86 -6.60
C GLN A 494 -26.06 -8.59 -7.89
N ALA A 495 -27.03 -8.84 -8.79
CA ALA A 495 -26.79 -9.54 -10.06
C ALA A 495 -25.67 -8.92 -10.91
N GLY A 496 -25.46 -7.60 -10.78
CA GLY A 496 -24.41 -6.88 -11.51
C GLY A 496 -22.97 -7.18 -11.07
N ILE A 497 -22.72 -7.86 -9.96
CA ILE A 497 -21.35 -8.12 -9.48
C ILE A 497 -20.59 -9.06 -10.41
N TRP A 498 -21.26 -10.09 -10.92
CA TRP A 498 -20.68 -11.01 -11.90
C TRP A 498 -20.29 -10.29 -13.18
N GLU A 499 -21.18 -9.44 -13.71
CA GLU A 499 -20.94 -8.71 -14.96
C GLU A 499 -19.79 -7.70 -14.82
N ARG A 500 -19.64 -7.04 -13.67
CA ARG A 500 -18.54 -6.09 -13.42
C ARG A 500 -17.15 -6.73 -13.47
N HIS A 501 -17.04 -8.01 -13.10
CA HIS A 501 -15.76 -8.74 -13.06
C HIS A 501 -15.60 -9.69 -14.25
N ARG A 502 -16.55 -9.69 -15.18
CA ARG A 502 -16.50 -10.55 -16.34
C ARG A 502 -15.58 -9.95 -17.39
N LEU A 503 -14.64 -10.76 -17.87
CA LEU A 503 -13.68 -10.36 -18.91
C LEU A 503 -14.01 -10.96 -20.27
N GLY A 504 -14.78 -12.05 -20.31
CA GLY A 504 -15.26 -12.64 -21.56
C GLY A 504 -15.74 -14.08 -21.43
N THR A 505 -15.89 -14.73 -22.57
CA THR A 505 -16.23 -16.17 -22.67
C THR A 505 -15.38 -16.82 -23.75
N VAL A 506 -14.90 -18.03 -23.48
CA VAL A 506 -13.98 -18.78 -24.35
C VAL A 506 -14.57 -20.12 -24.76
#